data_AF-A0A3G2QZC8-F1
#
_entry.id   AF-A0A3G2QZC8-F1
#
_cell.length_a   1.000
_cell.length_b   1.000
_cell.length_c   1.000
_cell.angle_alpha   90.00
_cell.angle_beta   90.00
_cell.angle_gamma   90.00
#
_symmetry.space_group_name_H-M   'P 1'
#
loop_
_entity.id
_entity.type
_entity.pdbx_description
1 polymer ?
#
loop_
_entity_poly.entity_id
_entity_poly.type
_entity_poly.pdbx_seq_one_letter_code
_entity_poly.pdbx_strand_id
1 'polypeptide(L)'
;MIQKITKFFKTIFFENKDFSISNLKNDEKTLSPKYFKNYIDPTKTKEEKIKLEKRRRSQGYLALDYLLNLTTYFDFYSFDAFQIVTLGKEYSAFLKTEYLSSDFLLYSFFSTNSSLLEILKDFSIFPEDPKKELKEKEISIPNFFNFLSLKEKEIEPVSEISFSRETFDIFEKSIENALNRFKTPVVSTEILFITMMEQENSKVQNLIQSFLNSETDWYLLRYKLIKRLHRFEAFIRTEIPINQHYFAYLLKIQLSDLEFEQLVETNQLLPAISIFRNEIISETININIHEIIEKEIMFSLKNFLTDENPRTYY
;
A
#
# COMPACT_ATOMS: atom_id res chain seq x y z
N MET A 1 9.06 -1.11 10.30
CA MET A 1 9.27 -2.55 10.00
C MET A 1 9.11 -2.78 8.50
N ILE A 2 7.94 -2.44 7.95
CA ILE A 2 7.59 -2.52 6.52
C ILE A 2 8.67 -1.91 5.59
N GLN A 3 9.09 -0.66 5.80
CA GLN A 3 10.11 0.00 4.95
C GLN A 3 11.52 -0.67 4.97
N LYS A 4 11.89 -1.37 6.05
CA LYS A 4 13.17 -2.12 6.11
C LYS A 4 13.09 -3.43 5.32
N ILE A 5 11.92 -4.08 5.33
CA ILE A 5 11.61 -5.26 4.54
C ILE A 5 11.61 -4.89 3.05
N THR A 6 10.99 -3.77 2.66
CA THR A 6 10.97 -3.31 1.25
C THR A 6 12.37 -3.09 0.66
N LYS A 7 13.31 -2.54 1.43
CA LYS A 7 14.70 -2.30 0.98
C LYS A 7 15.48 -3.61 0.77
N PHE A 8 15.24 -4.63 1.59
CA PHE A 8 15.85 -5.95 1.47
C PHE A 8 15.35 -6.71 0.23
N PHE A 9 14.03 -6.73 -0.01
CA PHE A 9 13.45 -7.38 -1.19
C PHE A 9 13.91 -6.75 -2.52
N LYS A 10 14.02 -5.42 -2.56
CA LYS A 10 14.54 -4.70 -3.73
C LYS A 10 15.99 -5.12 -4.07
N THR A 11 16.80 -5.37 -3.05
CA THR A 11 18.21 -5.77 -3.18
C THR A 11 18.36 -7.25 -3.58
N ILE A 12 17.48 -8.14 -3.09
CA ILE A 12 17.58 -9.59 -3.36
C ILE A 12 17.01 -9.98 -4.72
N PHE A 13 15.84 -9.46 -5.08
CA PHE A 13 15.13 -9.94 -6.27
C PHE A 13 15.42 -9.13 -7.54
N PHE A 14 15.79 -7.85 -7.42
CA PHE A 14 15.85 -6.96 -8.58
C PHE A 14 17.27 -6.47 -8.92
N GLU A 15 18.18 -6.41 -7.94
CA GLU A 15 19.55 -5.92 -8.17
C GLU A 15 20.59 -7.05 -8.36
N ASN A 16 20.31 -8.27 -7.90
CA ASN A 16 21.21 -9.42 -8.08
C ASN A 16 20.77 -10.31 -9.24
N LYS A 17 21.38 -10.12 -10.43
CA LYS A 17 21.21 -11.00 -11.60
C LYS A 17 21.74 -12.43 -11.41
N ASP A 18 22.47 -12.70 -10.32
CA ASP A 18 23.14 -13.98 -10.05
C ASP A 18 22.75 -14.60 -8.70
N PHE A 19 21.46 -14.60 -8.33
CA PHE A 19 21.01 -15.36 -7.15
C PHE A 19 21.00 -16.86 -7.45
N SER A 20 22.17 -17.49 -7.35
CA SER A 20 22.29 -18.95 -7.37
C SER A 20 21.92 -19.54 -6.00
N ILE A 21 21.00 -20.50 -6.01
CA ILE A 21 20.50 -21.25 -4.83
C ILE A 21 21.65 -21.89 -4.00
N SER A 22 22.85 -22.02 -4.56
CA SER A 22 24.05 -22.50 -3.87
C SER A 22 24.50 -21.63 -2.69
N ASN A 23 24.15 -20.35 -2.65
CA ASN A 23 24.57 -19.47 -1.55
C ASN A 23 23.73 -19.63 -0.27
N LEU A 24 22.56 -20.27 -0.34
CA LEU A 24 21.66 -20.50 0.81
C LEU A 24 22.03 -21.74 1.65
N LYS A 25 22.95 -22.59 1.20
CA LYS A 25 23.33 -23.81 1.93
C LYS A 25 24.29 -23.58 3.10
N ASN A 26 24.84 -22.38 3.25
CA ASN A 26 25.85 -22.08 4.27
C ASN A 26 25.29 -21.41 5.54
N ASP A 27 24.04 -20.92 5.52
CA ASP A 27 23.46 -20.18 6.66
C ASP A 27 22.58 -21.03 7.60
N GLU A 28 22.47 -22.35 7.38
CA GLU A 28 21.75 -23.27 8.30
C GLU A 28 22.48 -23.49 9.65
N LYS A 29 23.65 -22.88 9.88
CA LYS A 29 24.39 -23.03 11.12
C LYS A 29 24.46 -21.70 11.88
N THR A 30 23.57 -21.61 12.89
CA THR A 30 23.67 -20.85 14.17
C THR A 30 22.55 -19.84 14.46
N LEU A 31 21.29 -20.27 14.38
CA LEU A 31 20.27 -19.69 15.27
C LEU A 31 20.45 -20.24 16.69
N SER A 32 21.42 -19.67 17.42
CA SER A 32 21.55 -19.96 18.85
C SER A 32 20.31 -19.40 19.59
N PRO A 33 19.72 -20.14 20.56
CA PRO A 33 18.56 -19.71 21.34
C PRO A 33 18.95 -18.68 22.42
N LYS A 34 19.60 -17.58 22.02
CA LYS A 34 20.06 -16.54 22.94
C LYS A 34 18.93 -15.62 23.43
N TYR A 35 17.78 -15.57 22.75
CA TYR A 35 16.68 -14.67 23.10
C TYR A 35 15.60 -15.29 24.01
N PHE A 36 15.75 -16.56 24.40
CA PHE A 36 14.90 -17.20 25.43
C PHE A 36 15.64 -17.47 26.75
N LYS A 37 16.74 -16.75 27.02
CA LYS A 37 17.44 -16.91 28.30
C LYS A 37 16.66 -16.21 29.43
N ASN A 38 16.04 -17.06 30.25
CA ASN A 38 15.66 -16.83 31.65
C ASN A 38 14.57 -15.78 31.92
N TYR A 39 13.30 -16.12 31.67
CA TYR A 39 12.15 -15.36 32.21
C TYR A 39 11.35 -16.11 33.30
N ILE A 40 11.73 -17.35 33.60
CA ILE A 40 11.11 -18.11 34.67
C ILE A 40 11.96 -17.91 35.92
N ASP A 41 11.60 -16.91 36.71
CA ASP A 41 12.15 -16.74 38.06
C ASP A 41 11.91 -18.06 38.84
N PRO A 42 12.98 -18.80 39.22
CA PRO A 42 12.84 -20.10 39.85
C PRO A 42 12.17 -19.98 41.23
N THR A 43 12.19 -18.80 41.84
CA THR A 43 11.64 -18.55 43.17
C THR A 43 10.11 -18.46 43.23
N LYS A 44 9.44 -18.28 42.08
CA LYS A 44 7.98 -18.11 42.02
C LYS A 44 7.23 -19.43 42.00
N THR A 45 6.11 -19.47 42.72
CA THR A 45 5.19 -20.61 42.74
C THR A 45 4.56 -20.84 41.36
N LYS A 46 4.04 -22.06 41.13
CA LYS A 46 3.36 -22.40 39.86
C LYS A 46 2.18 -21.47 39.58
N GLU A 47 1.41 -21.11 40.61
CA GLU A 47 0.25 -20.22 40.49
C GLU A 47 0.66 -18.79 40.13
N GLU A 48 1.74 -18.27 40.74
CA GLU A 48 2.30 -16.96 40.40
C GLU A 48 2.84 -16.93 38.97
N LYS A 49 3.51 -18.00 38.52
CA LYS A 49 3.97 -18.14 37.13
C LYS A 49 2.80 -18.13 36.16
N ILE A 50 1.71 -18.85 36.46
CA ILE A 50 0.48 -18.83 35.65
C ILE A 50 -0.15 -17.43 35.64
N LYS A 51 -0.22 -16.74 36.80
CA LYS A 51 -0.79 -15.39 36.90
C LYS A 51 0.02 -14.36 36.12
N LEU A 52 1.35 -14.42 36.20
CA LEU A 52 2.26 -13.57 35.43
C LEU A 52 2.15 -13.84 33.93
N GLU A 53 2.07 -15.11 33.53
CA GLU A 53 1.87 -15.48 32.13
C GLU A 53 0.52 -14.98 31.59
N LYS A 54 -0.56 -15.12 32.37
CA LYS A 54 -1.87 -14.55 32.03
C LYS A 54 -1.82 -13.04 31.88
N ARG A 55 -1.17 -12.33 32.82
CA ARG A 55 -0.99 -10.87 32.74
C ARG A 55 -0.17 -10.48 31.52
N ARG A 56 0.91 -11.20 31.23
CA ARG A 56 1.76 -10.96 30.05
C ARG A 56 0.99 -11.14 28.75
N ARG A 57 0.23 -12.23 28.62
CA ARG A 57 -0.65 -12.46 27.45
C ARG A 57 -1.68 -11.36 27.30
N SER A 58 -2.33 -10.97 28.40
CA SER A 58 -3.30 -9.87 28.39
C SER A 58 -2.67 -8.54 27.96
N GLN A 59 -1.45 -8.23 28.42
CA GLN A 59 -0.71 -7.05 27.97
C GLN A 59 -0.34 -7.15 26.48
N GLY A 60 0.08 -8.34 26.02
CA GLY A 60 0.34 -8.59 24.61
C GLY A 60 -0.90 -8.41 23.73
N TYR A 61 -2.07 -8.88 24.18
CA TYR A 61 -3.33 -8.66 23.46
C TYR A 61 -3.73 -7.20 23.43
N LEU A 62 -3.66 -6.49 24.56
CA LEU A 62 -3.95 -5.05 24.60
C LEU A 62 -3.02 -4.23 23.70
N ALA A 63 -1.74 -4.60 23.67
CA ALA A 63 -0.77 -4.00 22.76
C ALA A 63 -1.12 -4.24 21.28
N LEU A 64 -1.51 -5.47 20.94
CA LEU A 64 -1.92 -5.81 19.58
C LEU A 64 -3.22 -5.09 19.20
N ASP A 65 -4.21 -5.06 20.08
CA ASP A 65 -5.47 -4.34 19.85
C ASP A 65 -5.22 -2.84 19.64
N TYR A 66 -4.32 -2.25 20.43
CA TYR A 66 -3.90 -0.87 20.24
C TYR A 66 -3.26 -0.64 18.86
N LEU A 67 -2.31 -1.48 18.46
CA LEU A 67 -1.66 -1.38 17.14
C LEU A 67 -2.64 -1.59 15.99
N LEU A 68 -3.62 -2.48 16.14
CA LEU A 68 -4.67 -2.70 15.15
C LEU A 68 -5.62 -1.50 15.03
N ASN A 69 -5.86 -0.77 16.12
CA ASN A 69 -6.68 0.45 16.08
C ASN A 69 -5.98 1.63 15.37
N LEU A 70 -4.66 1.55 15.15
CA LEU A 70 -3.90 2.56 14.42
C LEU A 70 -3.98 2.37 12.89
N THR A 71 -4.57 1.28 12.40
CA THR A 71 -4.61 1.02 10.95
C THR A 71 -5.50 2.02 10.24
N THR A 72 -5.02 2.50 9.09
CA THR A 72 -5.73 3.39 8.19
C THR A 72 -6.11 2.66 6.90
N TYR A 73 -7.01 3.25 6.10
CA TYR A 73 -7.38 2.71 4.79
C TYR A 73 -6.16 2.42 3.88
N PHE A 74 -5.10 3.21 4.02
CA PHE A 74 -3.89 3.11 3.20
C PHE A 74 -3.03 1.90 3.53
N ASP A 75 -3.19 1.28 4.70
CA ASP A 75 -2.44 0.06 5.04
C ASP A 75 -2.85 -1.14 4.18
N PHE A 76 -4.00 -1.05 3.52
CA PHE A 76 -4.55 -2.07 2.62
C PHE A 76 -4.33 -1.74 1.14
N TYR A 77 -3.70 -0.61 0.82
CA TYR A 77 -3.41 -0.26 -0.56
C TYR A 77 -2.21 -1.05 -1.05
N SER A 78 -2.28 -1.54 -2.31
CA SER A 78 -1.08 -2.01 -3.01
C SER A 78 -0.02 -0.91 -3.07
N PHE A 79 1.24 -1.30 -3.23
CA PHE A 79 2.35 -0.35 -3.33
C PHE A 79 2.07 0.73 -4.38
N ASP A 80 1.65 0.34 -5.58
CA ASP A 80 1.38 1.29 -6.67
C ASP A 80 0.15 2.17 -6.39
N ALA A 81 -0.92 1.62 -5.81
CA ALA A 81 -2.09 2.42 -5.42
C ALA A 81 -1.72 3.46 -4.35
N PHE A 82 -0.85 3.10 -3.41
CA PHE A 82 -0.34 4.04 -2.41
C PHE A 82 0.53 5.13 -3.06
N GLN A 83 1.44 4.75 -3.97
CA GLN A 83 2.26 5.70 -4.73
C GLN A 83 1.42 6.70 -5.52
N ILE A 84 0.32 6.26 -6.13
CA ILE A 84 -0.63 7.14 -6.84
C ILE A 84 -1.20 8.21 -5.89
N VAL A 85 -1.55 7.83 -4.65
CA VAL A 85 -2.07 8.80 -3.66
C VAL A 85 -0.96 9.77 -3.22
N THR A 86 0.25 9.27 -2.99
CA THR A 86 1.41 10.10 -2.63
C THR A 86 1.72 11.12 -3.72
N LEU A 87 1.82 10.67 -4.97
CA LEU A 87 2.00 11.54 -6.13
C LEU A 87 0.88 12.57 -6.26
N GLY A 88 -0.37 12.17 -6.02
CA GLY A 88 -1.50 13.09 -6.03
C GLY A 88 -1.30 14.23 -5.04
N LYS A 89 -0.86 13.93 -3.81
CA LYS A 89 -0.52 14.97 -2.82
C LYS A 89 0.63 15.85 -3.28
N GLU A 90 1.69 15.27 -3.84
CA GLU A 90 2.81 16.05 -4.39
C GLU A 90 2.32 17.01 -5.50
N TYR A 91 1.33 16.60 -6.29
CA TYR A 91 0.77 17.40 -7.37
C TYR A 91 -0.05 18.57 -6.86
N SER A 92 -0.88 18.31 -5.85
CA SER A 92 -1.59 19.35 -5.11
C SER A 92 -0.63 20.34 -4.44
N ALA A 93 0.47 19.85 -3.84
CA ALA A 93 1.50 20.69 -3.23
C ALA A 93 2.15 21.62 -4.25
N PHE A 94 2.57 21.05 -5.38
CA PHE A 94 3.23 21.79 -6.44
C PHE A 94 2.34 22.90 -7.02
N LEU A 95 1.05 22.64 -7.16
CA LEU A 95 0.06 23.61 -7.65
C LEU A 95 -0.49 24.51 -6.55
N LYS A 96 0.01 24.38 -5.31
CA LYS A 96 -0.39 25.16 -4.13
C LYS A 96 -1.89 25.08 -3.85
N THR A 97 -2.48 23.91 -4.06
CA THR A 97 -3.88 23.65 -3.68
C THR A 97 -3.94 23.11 -2.26
N GLU A 98 -4.92 23.56 -1.47
CA GLU A 98 -5.10 23.17 -0.07
C GLU A 98 -5.52 21.69 0.11
N TYR A 99 -6.09 21.10 -0.93
CA TYR A 99 -6.64 19.75 -0.91
C TYR A 99 -6.28 18.94 -2.14
N LEU A 100 -6.20 17.62 -1.97
CA LEU A 100 -6.14 16.66 -3.06
C LEU A 100 -7.53 16.48 -3.68
N SER A 101 -7.68 16.93 -4.92
CA SER A 101 -8.86 16.70 -5.75
C SER A 101 -8.74 15.42 -6.59
N SER A 102 -9.89 14.92 -7.04
CA SER A 102 -10.02 13.62 -7.70
C SER A 102 -9.38 13.58 -9.11
N ASP A 103 -9.26 14.75 -9.76
CA ASP A 103 -8.52 14.94 -11.01
C ASP A 103 -7.01 14.78 -10.79
N PHE A 104 -6.41 15.36 -9.75
CA PHE A 104 -5.01 15.12 -9.40
C PHE A 104 -4.74 13.67 -9.03
N LEU A 105 -5.69 13.01 -8.36
CA LEU A 105 -5.61 11.57 -8.12
C LEU A 105 -5.59 10.79 -9.45
N LEU A 106 -6.44 11.14 -10.43
CA LEU A 106 -6.42 10.52 -11.76
C LEU A 106 -5.10 10.77 -12.48
N TYR A 107 -4.59 12.01 -12.47
CA TYR A 107 -3.35 12.34 -13.15
C TYR A 107 -2.15 11.55 -12.60
N SER A 108 -2.20 11.18 -11.32
CA SER A 108 -1.16 10.37 -10.68
C SER A 108 -1.05 8.96 -11.26
N PHE A 109 -2.15 8.39 -11.78
CA PHE A 109 -2.10 7.11 -12.51
C PHE A 109 -1.17 7.18 -13.71
N PHE A 110 -1.11 8.33 -14.40
CA PHE A 110 -0.33 8.49 -15.62
C PHE A 110 1.18 8.60 -15.39
N SER A 111 1.56 8.91 -14.15
CA SER A 111 2.96 9.11 -13.78
C SER A 111 3.56 7.91 -13.07
N THR A 112 2.74 7.05 -12.47
CA THR A 112 3.18 5.80 -11.87
C THR A 112 3.47 4.77 -12.95
N ASN A 113 4.62 4.10 -12.89
CA ASN A 113 4.95 2.98 -13.77
C ASN A 113 4.16 1.72 -13.39
N SER A 114 2.84 1.79 -13.51
CA SER A 114 1.92 0.70 -13.21
C SER A 114 1.61 -0.10 -14.48
N SER A 115 1.42 -1.40 -14.31
CA SER A 115 0.95 -2.31 -15.38
C SER A 115 -0.45 -1.94 -15.90
N LEU A 116 -1.22 -1.19 -15.12
CA LEU A 116 -2.49 -0.59 -15.53
C LEU A 116 -2.32 0.41 -16.70
N LEU A 117 -1.17 1.09 -16.83
CA LEU A 117 -0.92 2.02 -17.92
C LEU A 117 -1.04 1.37 -19.30
N GLU A 118 -0.63 0.11 -19.44
CA GLU A 118 -0.74 -0.61 -20.71
C GLU A 118 -2.21 -0.77 -21.12
N ILE A 119 -3.08 -1.08 -20.16
CA ILE A 119 -4.52 -1.16 -20.40
C ILE A 119 -5.08 0.22 -20.76
N LEU A 120 -4.67 1.29 -20.05
CA LEU A 120 -5.18 2.64 -20.32
C LEU A 120 -4.75 3.17 -21.69
N LYS A 121 -3.55 2.80 -22.15
CA LYS A 121 -3.06 3.11 -23.51
C LYS A 121 -3.92 2.47 -24.60
N ASP A 122 -4.39 1.24 -24.41
CA ASP A 122 -5.27 0.56 -25.38
C ASP A 122 -6.58 1.32 -25.66
N PHE A 123 -7.04 2.16 -24.71
CA PHE A 123 -8.29 2.93 -24.82
C PHE A 123 -8.06 4.43 -25.06
N SER A 124 -6.84 4.83 -25.42
CA SER A 124 -6.49 6.25 -25.60
C SER A 124 -6.77 7.13 -24.38
N ILE A 125 -6.86 6.55 -23.17
CA ILE A 125 -6.94 7.31 -21.92
C ILE A 125 -5.58 7.94 -21.60
N PHE A 126 -4.52 7.38 -22.17
CA PHE A 126 -3.18 7.96 -22.12
C PHE A 126 -2.91 8.75 -23.39
N PRO A 127 -2.78 10.08 -23.32
CA PRO A 127 -2.36 10.84 -24.49
C PRO A 127 -0.91 10.47 -24.82
N GLU A 128 -0.59 10.13 -26.07
CA GLU A 128 0.80 9.90 -26.51
C GLU A 128 1.70 11.11 -26.20
N ASP A 129 1.10 12.30 -26.16
CA ASP A 129 1.68 13.51 -25.59
C ASP A 129 0.62 14.19 -24.70
N PRO A 130 0.66 14.00 -23.37
CA PRO A 130 -0.31 14.63 -22.47
C PRO A 130 -0.30 16.15 -22.57
N LYS A 131 0.75 16.71 -23.20
CA LYS A 131 0.87 18.14 -23.47
C LYS A 131 -0.05 18.67 -24.56
N LYS A 132 -0.54 17.83 -25.49
CA LYS A 132 -1.40 18.25 -26.60
C LYS A 132 -2.88 18.26 -26.24
N GLU A 133 -3.41 17.15 -25.70
CA GLU A 133 -4.85 17.02 -25.45
C GLU A 133 -5.37 17.93 -24.34
N LEU A 134 -4.59 18.16 -23.28
CA LEU A 134 -5.01 19.04 -22.18
C LEU A 134 -5.02 20.53 -22.59
N LYS A 135 -4.26 20.92 -23.64
CA LYS A 135 -4.34 22.28 -24.21
C LYS A 135 -5.60 22.48 -25.04
N GLU A 136 -6.06 21.43 -25.73
CA GLU A 136 -7.24 21.48 -26.58
C GLU A 136 -8.55 21.42 -25.78
N LYS A 137 -8.55 20.77 -24.60
CA LYS A 137 -9.75 20.66 -23.74
C LYS A 137 -10.00 21.87 -22.81
N GLU A 138 -9.31 22.99 -22.98
CA GLU A 138 -9.44 24.20 -22.14
C GLU A 138 -9.43 23.92 -20.61
N ILE A 139 -8.75 22.87 -20.17
CA ILE A 139 -8.56 22.64 -18.74
C ILE A 139 -7.51 23.66 -18.30
N SER A 140 -7.99 24.77 -17.71
CA SER A 140 -7.19 25.91 -17.29
C SER A 140 -6.27 25.55 -16.12
N ILE A 141 -5.22 24.78 -16.39
CA ILE A 141 -4.12 24.59 -15.44
C ILE A 141 -2.86 25.15 -16.12
N PRO A 142 -2.60 26.46 -15.99
CA PRO A 142 -1.52 27.15 -16.71
C PRO A 142 -0.12 26.57 -16.48
N ASN A 143 0.06 25.72 -15.45
CA ASN A 143 1.36 25.18 -15.02
C ASN A 143 1.49 23.65 -15.12
N PHE A 144 0.50 22.91 -15.64
CA PHE A 144 0.53 21.45 -15.73
C PHE A 144 1.56 20.91 -16.76
N PHE A 145 1.86 21.70 -17.80
CA PHE A 145 2.72 21.25 -18.90
C PHE A 145 4.22 21.29 -18.60
N ASN A 146 4.64 22.16 -17.67
CA ASN A 146 5.99 22.16 -17.13
C ASN A 146 6.22 21.00 -16.14
N PHE A 147 5.16 20.26 -15.81
CA PHE A 147 5.12 19.33 -14.69
C PHE A 147 5.34 17.86 -15.09
N LEU A 148 4.95 17.43 -16.31
CA LEU A 148 5.39 16.14 -16.87
C LEU A 148 6.90 16.09 -17.20
N SER A 149 7.55 17.26 -17.28
CA SER A 149 9.00 17.39 -17.39
C SER A 149 9.73 17.41 -16.04
N LEU A 150 9.01 17.33 -14.91
CA LEU A 150 9.62 17.24 -13.57
C LEU A 150 10.07 15.82 -13.29
N LYS A 151 11.07 15.36 -14.05
CA LYS A 151 12.08 14.50 -13.44
C LYS A 151 13.02 15.45 -12.68
N GLU A 152 13.13 15.29 -11.37
CA GLU A 152 14.27 15.76 -10.56
C GLU A 152 14.30 17.21 -10.02
N LYS A 153 13.19 17.95 -9.91
CA LYS A 153 13.22 19.12 -8.98
C LYS A 153 12.85 18.66 -7.58
N GLU A 154 13.72 18.97 -6.61
CA GLU A 154 13.48 18.79 -5.18
C GLU A 154 12.14 19.44 -4.81
N ILE A 155 11.10 18.61 -4.68
CA ILE A 155 9.82 19.02 -4.14
C ILE A 155 10.09 19.26 -2.66
N GLU A 156 9.96 20.51 -2.21
CA GLU A 156 10.00 20.79 -0.77
C GLU A 156 8.94 19.91 -0.08
N PRO A 157 9.22 19.34 1.10
CA PRO A 157 8.22 18.57 1.84
C PRO A 157 7.11 19.52 2.28
N VAL A 158 6.06 19.64 1.45
CA VAL A 158 4.93 20.54 1.70
C VAL A 158 3.96 19.89 2.69
N SER A 159 3.44 20.77 3.55
CA SER A 159 2.38 20.66 4.56
C SER A 159 1.32 19.57 4.35
N GLU A 160 0.69 19.13 5.44
CA GLU A 160 -0.48 18.23 5.46
C GLU A 160 -1.57 18.65 4.46
N ILE A 161 -1.49 18.16 3.22
CA ILE A 161 -2.55 18.35 2.24
C ILE A 161 -3.72 17.47 2.65
N SER A 162 -4.84 18.14 2.89
CA SER A 162 -6.12 17.50 3.19
C SER A 162 -6.70 16.83 1.95
N PHE A 163 -7.62 15.89 2.13
CA PHE A 163 -8.34 15.29 1.01
C PHE A 163 -9.62 16.08 0.74
N SER A 164 -9.94 16.32 -0.53
CA SER A 164 -11.28 16.78 -0.89
C SER A 164 -12.32 15.73 -0.50
N ARG A 165 -13.55 16.16 -0.25
CA ARG A 165 -14.66 15.25 0.07
C ARG A 165 -14.84 14.15 -0.98
N GLU A 166 -14.81 14.52 -2.27
CA GLU A 166 -14.93 13.57 -3.38
C GLU A 166 -13.82 12.52 -3.36
N THR A 167 -12.58 12.92 -3.06
CA THR A 167 -11.43 12.00 -2.97
C THR A 167 -11.55 11.07 -1.77
N PHE A 168 -12.04 11.59 -0.64
CA PHE A 168 -12.31 10.77 0.54
C PHE A 168 -13.40 9.71 0.27
N ASP A 169 -14.51 10.11 -0.38
CA ASP A 169 -15.58 9.18 -0.77
C ASP A 169 -15.06 8.08 -1.71
N ILE A 170 -14.14 8.42 -2.63
CA ILE A 170 -13.48 7.44 -3.51
C ILE A 170 -12.66 6.43 -2.68
N PHE A 171 -11.92 6.88 -1.67
CA PHE A 171 -11.12 5.98 -0.83
C PHE A 171 -12.00 5.04 0.00
N GLU A 172 -13.05 5.54 0.65
CA GLU A 172 -13.98 4.70 1.41
C GLU A 172 -14.65 3.65 0.51
N LYS A 173 -15.16 4.07 -0.66
CA LYS A 173 -15.76 3.16 -1.63
C LYS A 173 -14.78 2.18 -2.24
N SER A 174 -13.49 2.54 -2.37
CA SER A 174 -12.48 1.62 -2.88
C SER A 174 -12.24 0.45 -1.92
N ILE A 175 -12.26 0.73 -0.61
CA ILE A 175 -12.17 -0.28 0.45
C ILE A 175 -13.43 -1.14 0.46
N GLU A 176 -14.60 -0.50 0.38
CA GLU A 176 -15.87 -1.22 0.27
C GLU A 176 -15.88 -2.15 -0.95
N ASN A 177 -15.46 -1.67 -2.11
CA ASN A 177 -15.36 -2.45 -3.34
C ASN A 177 -14.38 -3.63 -3.19
N ALA A 178 -13.20 -3.40 -2.60
CA ALA A 178 -12.23 -4.45 -2.35
C ALA A 178 -12.83 -5.58 -1.51
N LEU A 179 -13.45 -5.23 -0.37
CA LEU A 179 -13.99 -6.20 0.59
C LEU A 179 -15.29 -6.85 0.11
N ASN A 180 -16.25 -6.07 -0.37
CA ASN A 180 -17.60 -6.54 -0.64
C ASN A 180 -17.77 -7.07 -2.06
N ARG A 181 -17.15 -6.43 -3.06
CA ARG A 181 -17.35 -6.80 -4.46
C ARG A 181 -16.26 -7.75 -4.96
N PHE A 182 -15.00 -7.39 -4.78
CA PHE A 182 -13.87 -8.16 -5.29
C PHE A 182 -13.37 -9.22 -4.30
N LYS A 183 -13.83 -9.17 -3.05
CA LYS A 183 -13.51 -10.13 -1.98
C LYS A 183 -11.99 -10.26 -1.73
N THR A 184 -11.27 -9.16 -1.86
CA THR A 184 -9.83 -9.05 -1.60
C THR A 184 -9.59 -8.07 -0.44
N PRO A 185 -8.62 -8.34 0.45
CA PRO A 185 -8.24 -7.39 1.49
C PRO A 185 -7.34 -6.25 0.98
N VAL A 186 -6.89 -6.32 -0.28
CA VAL A 186 -5.97 -5.33 -0.89
C VAL A 186 -6.71 -4.46 -1.91
N VAL A 187 -6.59 -3.14 -1.77
CA VAL A 187 -7.00 -2.15 -2.77
C VAL A 187 -5.86 -2.00 -3.79
N SER A 188 -6.00 -2.62 -4.95
CA SER A 188 -5.04 -2.46 -6.05
C SER A 188 -5.34 -1.20 -6.88
N THR A 189 -4.43 -0.87 -7.79
CA THR A 189 -4.61 0.23 -8.74
C THR A 189 -5.89 0.06 -9.57
N GLU A 190 -6.23 -1.16 -9.98
CA GLU A 190 -7.46 -1.41 -10.75
C GLU A 190 -8.73 -1.18 -9.92
N ILE A 191 -8.74 -1.56 -8.64
CA ILE A 191 -9.90 -1.32 -7.76
C ILE A 191 -10.09 0.19 -7.56
N LEU A 192 -9.00 0.92 -7.31
CA LEU A 192 -9.04 2.36 -7.16
C LEU A 192 -9.56 3.03 -8.45
N PHE A 193 -9.03 2.63 -9.61
CA PHE A 193 -9.45 3.18 -10.90
C PHE A 193 -10.91 2.85 -11.24
N ILE A 194 -11.35 1.59 -11.04
CA ILE A 194 -12.76 1.20 -11.21
C ILE A 194 -13.66 2.04 -10.30
N THR A 195 -13.24 2.29 -9.07
CA THR A 195 -14.01 3.12 -8.12
C THR A 195 -14.15 4.55 -8.62
N MET A 196 -13.09 5.13 -9.18
CA MET A 196 -13.13 6.47 -9.80
C MET A 196 -14.03 6.52 -11.03
N MET A 197 -14.01 5.47 -11.87
CA MET A 197 -14.93 5.35 -13.00
C MET A 197 -16.39 5.30 -12.55
N GLU A 198 -16.70 4.49 -11.55
CA GLU A 198 -18.06 4.21 -11.12
C GLU A 198 -18.63 5.24 -10.13
N GLN A 199 -17.82 6.19 -9.66
CA GLN A 199 -18.27 7.24 -8.75
C GLN A 199 -19.20 8.22 -9.48
N GLU A 200 -20.51 8.03 -9.28
CA GLU A 200 -21.55 8.88 -9.86
C GLU A 200 -21.40 10.36 -9.52
N ASN A 201 -21.63 11.22 -10.52
CA ASN A 201 -21.61 12.68 -10.40
C ASN A 201 -20.25 13.25 -9.92
N SER A 202 -19.16 12.51 -10.12
CA SER A 202 -17.82 12.95 -9.76
C SER A 202 -17.13 13.67 -10.92
N LYS A 203 -16.23 14.62 -10.59
CA LYS A 203 -15.41 15.29 -11.60
C LYS A 203 -14.53 14.29 -12.33
N VAL A 204 -14.00 13.31 -11.60
CA VAL A 204 -13.11 12.31 -12.16
C VAL A 204 -13.81 11.33 -13.10
N GLN A 205 -15.04 10.92 -12.80
CA GLN A 205 -15.84 10.10 -13.72
C GLN A 205 -16.06 10.83 -15.04
N ASN A 206 -16.49 12.10 -14.98
CA ASN A 206 -16.71 12.91 -16.18
C ASN A 206 -15.41 13.09 -16.98
N LEU A 207 -14.28 13.26 -16.30
CA LEU A 207 -12.96 13.38 -16.93
C LEU A 207 -12.55 12.07 -17.62
N ILE A 208 -12.69 10.91 -16.95
CA ILE A 208 -12.42 9.60 -17.55
C ILE A 208 -13.33 9.35 -18.76
N GLN A 209 -14.62 9.65 -18.63
CA GLN A 209 -15.59 9.49 -19.72
C GLN A 209 -15.23 10.36 -20.93
N SER A 210 -14.64 11.55 -20.71
CA SER A 210 -14.20 12.44 -21.78
C SER A 210 -13.03 11.88 -22.61
N PHE A 211 -12.29 10.90 -22.11
CA PHE A 211 -11.22 10.23 -22.86
C PHE A 211 -11.74 9.05 -23.70
N LEU A 212 -12.95 8.58 -23.42
CA LEU A 212 -13.52 7.42 -24.08
C LEU A 212 -14.41 7.86 -25.24
N ASN A 213 -14.19 7.30 -26.42
CA ASN A 213 -14.91 7.69 -27.63
C ASN A 213 -16.37 7.19 -27.61
N SER A 214 -16.66 6.14 -26.86
CA SER A 214 -17.97 5.50 -26.82
C SER A 214 -18.29 4.87 -25.46
N GLU A 215 -19.59 4.65 -25.22
CA GLU A 215 -20.05 3.86 -24.07
C GLU A 215 -19.55 2.40 -24.15
N THR A 216 -19.29 1.88 -25.36
CA THR A 216 -18.73 0.54 -25.53
C THR A 216 -17.32 0.47 -24.95
N ASP A 217 -16.50 1.48 -25.19
CA ASP A 217 -15.13 1.55 -24.65
C ASP A 217 -15.15 1.60 -23.12
N TRP A 218 -16.11 2.31 -22.53
CA TRP A 218 -16.34 2.33 -21.09
C TRP A 218 -16.55 0.92 -20.51
N TYR A 219 -17.46 0.13 -21.10
CA TYR A 219 -17.71 -1.23 -20.65
C TYR A 219 -16.53 -2.18 -20.91
N LEU A 220 -15.85 -2.04 -22.06
CA LEU A 220 -14.70 -2.87 -22.41
C LEU A 220 -13.50 -2.62 -21.50
N LEU A 221 -13.21 -1.36 -21.18
CA LEU A 221 -12.17 -0.99 -20.22
C LEU A 221 -12.48 -1.59 -18.85
N ARG A 222 -13.69 -1.33 -18.34
CA ARG A 222 -14.15 -1.88 -17.06
C ARG A 222 -14.02 -3.41 -17.03
N TYR A 223 -14.41 -4.09 -18.10
CA TYR A 223 -14.27 -5.53 -18.23
C TYR A 223 -12.81 -5.99 -18.18
N LYS A 224 -11.90 -5.34 -18.93
CA LYS A 224 -10.46 -5.68 -18.90
C LYS A 224 -9.88 -5.53 -17.48
N LEU A 225 -10.22 -4.47 -16.77
CA LEU A 225 -9.77 -4.23 -15.39
C LEU A 225 -10.28 -5.32 -14.43
N ILE A 226 -11.58 -5.63 -14.48
CA ILE A 226 -12.18 -6.67 -13.64
C ILE A 226 -11.59 -8.05 -13.95
N LYS A 227 -11.38 -8.36 -15.24
CA LYS A 227 -10.79 -9.63 -15.67
C LYS A 227 -9.37 -9.80 -15.12
N ARG A 228 -8.56 -8.74 -15.16
CA ARG A 228 -7.21 -8.73 -14.60
C ARG A 228 -7.21 -8.93 -13.09
N LEU A 229 -8.06 -8.21 -12.36
CA LEU A 229 -8.28 -8.41 -10.92
C LEU A 229 -8.64 -9.85 -10.58
N HIS A 230 -9.64 -10.39 -11.29
CA HIS A 230 -10.11 -11.76 -11.08
C HIS A 230 -9.01 -12.78 -11.37
N ARG A 231 -8.15 -12.57 -12.37
CA ARG A 231 -7.01 -13.45 -12.65
C ARG A 231 -6.09 -13.57 -11.43
N PHE A 232 -5.71 -12.46 -10.83
CA PHE A 232 -4.83 -12.46 -9.65
C PHE A 232 -5.51 -13.06 -8.43
N GLU A 233 -6.76 -12.70 -8.17
CA GLU A 233 -7.52 -13.24 -7.04
C GLU A 233 -7.75 -14.76 -7.17
N ALA A 234 -8.12 -15.22 -8.37
CA ALA A 234 -8.28 -16.65 -8.64
C ALA A 234 -6.97 -17.39 -8.41
N PHE A 235 -5.84 -16.86 -8.90
CA PHE A 235 -4.54 -17.48 -8.71
C PHE A 235 -4.17 -17.63 -7.23
N ILE A 236 -4.38 -16.58 -6.40
CA ILE A 236 -4.14 -16.67 -4.96
C ILE A 236 -5.03 -17.77 -4.34
N ARG A 237 -6.31 -17.83 -4.72
CA ARG A 237 -7.26 -18.78 -4.13
C ARG A 237 -7.02 -20.23 -4.54
N THR A 238 -6.57 -20.48 -5.78
CA THR A 238 -6.41 -21.83 -6.31
C THR A 238 -5.01 -22.38 -6.09
N GLU A 239 -3.97 -21.58 -6.33
CA GLU A 239 -2.59 -22.06 -6.36
C GLU A 239 -1.88 -21.93 -5.00
N ILE A 240 -2.31 -20.99 -4.16
CA ILE A 240 -1.66 -20.76 -2.86
C ILE A 240 -2.42 -21.54 -1.77
N PRO A 241 -1.71 -22.28 -0.89
CA PRO A 241 -2.34 -22.91 0.27
C PRO A 241 -3.04 -21.89 1.16
N ILE A 242 -4.22 -22.25 1.69
CA ILE A 242 -5.08 -21.37 2.50
C ILE A 242 -4.33 -20.72 3.68
N ASN A 243 -3.46 -21.47 4.35
CA ASN A 243 -2.66 -20.97 5.47
C ASN A 243 -1.57 -19.96 5.07
N GLN A 244 -1.34 -19.75 3.77
CA GLN A 244 -0.41 -18.78 3.21
C GLN A 244 -1.11 -17.60 2.52
N HIS A 245 -2.44 -17.61 2.40
CA HIS A 245 -3.20 -16.52 1.74
C HIS A 245 -2.90 -15.16 2.38
N TYR A 246 -2.84 -15.10 3.70
CA TYR A 246 -2.51 -13.85 4.42
C TYR A 246 -1.15 -13.28 3.99
N PHE A 247 -0.12 -14.13 3.87
CA PHE A 247 1.20 -13.72 3.41
C PHE A 247 1.21 -13.35 1.93
N ALA A 248 0.37 -13.97 1.10
CA ALA A 248 0.19 -13.59 -0.29
C ALA A 248 -0.34 -12.15 -0.43
N TYR A 249 -1.35 -11.79 0.36
CA TYR A 249 -1.91 -10.43 0.35
C TYR A 249 -0.96 -9.40 0.96
N LEU A 250 -0.26 -9.74 2.04
CA LEU A 250 0.81 -8.88 2.58
C LEU A 250 1.91 -8.64 1.56
N LEU A 251 2.33 -9.68 0.83
CA LEU A 251 3.33 -9.54 -0.23
C LEU A 251 2.80 -8.64 -1.36
N LYS A 252 1.52 -8.79 -1.74
CA LYS A 252 0.85 -7.94 -2.73
C LYS A 252 0.80 -6.46 -2.33
N ILE A 253 0.70 -6.15 -1.04
CA ILE A 253 0.79 -4.77 -0.52
C ILE A 253 2.21 -4.21 -0.72
N GLN A 254 3.24 -5.05 -0.61
CA GLN A 254 4.64 -4.63 -0.65
C GLN A 254 5.24 -4.50 -2.04
N LEU A 255 4.76 -5.31 -2.98
CA LEU A 255 5.26 -5.33 -4.37
C LEU A 255 4.45 -4.37 -5.25
N SER A 256 5.09 -3.83 -6.27
CA SER A 256 4.38 -3.19 -7.37
C SER A 256 3.50 -4.20 -8.12
N ASP A 257 2.48 -3.72 -8.82
CA ASP A 257 1.56 -4.57 -9.57
C ASP A 257 2.30 -5.34 -10.68
N LEU A 258 3.36 -4.75 -11.24
CA LEU A 258 4.20 -5.37 -12.27
C LEU A 258 5.08 -6.49 -11.69
N GLU A 259 5.71 -6.26 -10.54
CA GLU A 259 6.51 -7.30 -9.86
C GLU A 259 5.63 -8.47 -9.42
N PHE A 260 4.43 -8.19 -8.89
CA PHE A 260 3.48 -9.23 -8.52
C PHE A 260 2.99 -10.03 -9.74
N GLU A 261 2.68 -9.35 -10.85
CA GLU A 261 2.31 -9.97 -12.11
C GLU A 261 3.40 -10.90 -12.64
N GLN A 262 4.66 -10.47 -12.62
CA GLN A 262 5.80 -11.29 -13.03
C GLN A 262 5.93 -12.57 -12.17
N LEU A 263 5.71 -12.48 -10.86
CA LEU A 263 5.75 -13.66 -9.97
C LEU A 263 4.64 -14.66 -10.30
N VAL A 264 3.45 -14.18 -10.68
CA VAL A 264 2.34 -15.02 -11.13
C VAL A 264 2.68 -15.69 -12.47
N GLU A 265 3.12 -14.92 -13.46
CA GLU A 265 3.39 -15.42 -14.81
C GLU A 265 4.57 -16.40 -14.88
N THR A 266 5.57 -16.22 -14.01
CA THR A 266 6.74 -17.10 -13.91
C THR A 266 6.55 -18.29 -12.95
N ASN A 267 5.34 -18.45 -12.39
CA ASN A 267 5.03 -19.45 -11.35
C ASN A 267 5.97 -19.40 -10.13
N GLN A 268 6.50 -18.21 -9.81
CA GLN A 268 7.41 -17.99 -8.67
C GLN A 268 6.70 -17.42 -7.43
N LEU A 269 5.40 -17.14 -7.51
CA LEU A 269 4.67 -16.54 -6.40
C LEU A 269 4.69 -17.38 -5.12
N LEU A 270 4.45 -18.69 -5.20
CA LEU A 270 4.43 -19.57 -4.01
C LEU A 270 5.81 -19.66 -3.31
N PRO A 271 6.93 -19.86 -4.05
CA PRO A 271 8.27 -19.71 -3.48
C PRO A 271 8.51 -18.34 -2.83
N ALA A 272 8.14 -17.25 -3.50
CA ALA A 272 8.30 -15.89 -2.98
C ALA A 272 7.52 -15.68 -1.67
N ILE A 273 6.28 -16.14 -1.59
CA ILE A 273 5.46 -16.10 -0.37
C ILE A 273 6.12 -16.88 0.77
N SER A 274 6.69 -18.05 0.47
CA SER A 274 7.35 -18.89 1.48
C SER A 274 8.58 -18.22 2.08
N ILE A 275 9.38 -17.56 1.23
CA ILE A 275 10.55 -16.78 1.64
C ILE A 275 10.09 -15.58 2.50
N PHE A 276 9.15 -14.79 1.97
CA PHE A 276 8.59 -13.62 2.65
C PHE A 276 8.00 -13.95 4.02
N ARG A 277 7.25 -15.05 4.12
CA ARG A 277 6.71 -15.55 5.39
C ARG A 277 7.82 -15.80 6.41
N ASN A 278 8.85 -16.54 6.01
CA ASN A 278 9.93 -16.91 6.93
C ASN A 278 10.70 -15.68 7.43
N GLU A 279 10.88 -14.69 6.55
CA GLU A 279 11.50 -13.41 6.91
C GLU A 279 10.63 -12.60 7.86
N ILE A 280 9.33 -12.45 7.59
CA ILE A 280 8.40 -11.78 8.52
C ILE A 280 8.46 -12.46 9.88
N ILE A 281 8.36 -13.80 9.93
CA ILE A 281 8.40 -14.53 11.20
C ILE A 281 9.73 -14.27 11.93
N SER A 282 10.86 -14.32 11.23
CA SER A 282 12.18 -14.04 11.80
C SER A 282 12.25 -12.63 12.38
N GLU A 283 11.82 -11.62 11.61
CA GLU A 283 11.81 -10.22 12.03
C GLU A 283 10.85 -9.99 13.21
N THR A 284 9.65 -10.58 13.19
CA THR A 284 8.67 -10.45 14.27
C THR A 284 9.18 -11.09 15.57
N ILE A 285 9.87 -12.23 15.51
CA ILE A 285 10.48 -12.86 16.70
C ILE A 285 11.53 -11.93 17.34
N ASN A 286 12.21 -11.11 16.53
CA ASN A 286 13.24 -10.19 17.00
C ASN A 286 12.69 -8.87 17.54
N ILE A 287 11.39 -8.57 17.35
CA ILE A 287 10.79 -7.32 17.82
C ILE A 287 10.52 -7.37 19.33
N ASN A 288 11.11 -6.41 20.03
CA ASN A 288 10.73 -6.10 21.40
C ASN A 288 9.52 -5.14 21.42
N ILE A 289 8.31 -5.71 21.43
CA ILE A 289 7.03 -4.96 21.41
C ILE A 289 6.98 -3.92 22.55
N HIS A 290 7.51 -4.25 23.73
CA HIS A 290 7.49 -3.33 24.88
C HIS A 290 8.29 -2.06 24.63
N GLU A 291 9.43 -2.16 23.96
CA GLU A 291 10.27 -1.01 23.62
C GLU A 291 9.57 -0.08 22.60
N ILE A 292 8.81 -0.66 21.67
CA ILE A 292 8.04 0.12 20.68
C ILE A 292 6.94 0.92 21.38
N ILE A 293 6.16 0.28 22.24
CA ILE A 293 5.06 0.92 22.99
C ILE A 293 5.62 2.02 23.91
N GLU A 294 6.72 1.76 24.60
CA GLU A 294 7.34 2.74 25.48
C GLU A 294 7.77 3.99 24.72
N LYS A 295 8.39 3.84 23.54
CA LYS A 295 8.76 4.95 22.66
C LYS A 295 7.53 5.77 22.21
N GLU A 296 6.44 5.10 21.87
CA GLU A 296 5.21 5.75 21.40
C GLU A 296 4.48 6.50 22.53
N ILE A 297 4.42 5.90 23.73
CA ILE A 297 3.90 6.58 24.93
C ILE A 297 4.73 7.83 25.22
N MET A 298 6.07 7.72 25.19
CA MET A 298 6.95 8.86 25.43
C MET A 298 6.81 9.94 24.37
N PHE A 299 6.65 9.57 23.10
CA PHE A 299 6.36 10.51 22.02
C PHE A 299 5.02 11.23 22.22
N SER A 300 3.97 10.48 22.57
CA SER A 300 2.63 11.02 22.83
C SER A 300 2.62 11.97 24.02
N LEU A 301 3.28 11.59 25.12
CA LEU A 301 3.46 12.44 26.30
C LEU A 301 4.24 13.71 25.96
N LYS A 302 5.30 13.60 25.16
CA LYS A 302 6.08 14.76 24.72
C LYS A 302 5.22 15.72 23.90
N ASN A 303 4.45 15.23 22.93
CA ASN A 303 3.57 16.07 22.12
C ASN A 303 2.48 16.74 22.96
N PHE A 304 1.88 16.01 23.90
CA PHE A 304 0.91 16.56 24.86
C PHE A 304 1.51 17.67 25.73
N LEU A 305 2.78 17.54 26.12
CA LEU A 305 3.48 18.53 26.95
C LEU A 305 4.02 19.72 26.15
N THR A 306 4.20 19.60 24.83
CA THR A 306 4.68 20.68 23.96
C THR A 306 3.56 21.48 23.29
N ASP A 307 2.31 21.02 23.34
CA ASP A 307 1.15 21.78 22.87
C ASP A 307 0.82 22.92 23.86
N GLU A 308 1.38 24.11 23.62
CA GLU A 308 1.08 25.34 24.39
C GLU A 308 -0.31 25.94 24.09
N ASN A 309 -1.22 25.22 23.41
CA ASN A 309 -2.58 25.70 23.15
C ASN A 309 -3.66 24.63 23.42
N PRO A 310 -4.17 24.52 24.67
CA PRO A 310 -5.14 23.49 25.07
C PRO A 310 -6.59 23.83 24.67
N ARG A 311 -6.82 24.44 23.51
CA ARG A 311 -8.17 24.80 23.05
C ARG A 311 -8.36 24.59 21.56
N THR A 312 -8.66 23.35 21.18
CA THR A 312 -9.72 22.96 20.23
C THR A 312 -9.69 21.45 20.05
N TYR A 313 -10.33 20.72 20.96
CA TYR A 313 -10.80 19.36 20.71
C TYR A 313 -12.22 19.26 21.32
N TYR A 314 -13.21 19.62 20.51
CA TYR A 314 -14.61 19.19 20.60
C TYR A 314 -15.15 19.08 19.19
#